data_AF-A0A561V2W4-F1
#
_entry.id   AF-A0A561V2W4-F1
#
_cell.length_a   1.000
_cell.length_b   1.000
_cell.length_c   1.000
_cell.angle_alpha   90.00
_cell.angle_beta   90.00
_cell.angle_gamma   90.00
#
_symmetry.space_group_name_H-M   'P 1'
#
loop_
_entity.id
_entity.type
_entity.pdbx_description
1 polymer ?
#
loop_
_entity_poly.entity_id
_entity_poly.type
_entity_poly.pdbx_seq_one_letter_code
_entity_poly.pdbx_strand_id
1 'polypeptide(L)'
;MPRCKKPCARCGVVNGRYGVAKWPEGFVCGRCYYRAMQCHGACPACGVERLLPGLNTDRIPICRDCAGIPRDFHCTRCGEEADRGRRGLCHRCCLQDDLATLLDDGTGQIAPPLRPLVDALTTQDRPVSARLWTRFPHVKTLLRGLADGSLALDHETFDNFIPRHAAEHTRELLVTIGILAERNRAEVEFLRWLEWKTPQIANPEDQQLVRRFATWHHLRRLRELDARGAVAPTTVARARADVRAGADFLAWLRERDRSPMTCAQGHVDEWLATGTGTRRSAATFVHWAVRTRVMAPVDFPWIRSAKLDSIGQSERLHFLRRIAEDSSIRLETRVLGLLVLLFAQPVTRISRMSINDIEITDEEVIVHLTGGEPVPVPHPFDHLFRDYLPQRRHTTTARNNRTRWLFPGAVPGQPLAIATLHKGLWDSGIPIRRGRNSALRDLVLEMPPALVAKALGYSPLATELHAAEAGHPWAGYASIRRYRGKQLQIF
;
A
#
# COMPACT_ATOMS: atom_id res chain seq x y z
N MET A 1 -33.30 -11.11 33.80
CA MET A 1 -32.17 -12.08 33.84
C MET A 1 -31.09 -11.65 32.87
N PRO A 2 -29.84 -11.39 33.31
CA PRO A 2 -28.76 -11.06 32.40
C PRO A 2 -28.37 -12.33 31.61
N ARG A 3 -28.42 -12.25 30.27
CA ARG A 3 -28.06 -13.37 29.38
C ARG A 3 -26.59 -13.75 29.61
N CYS A 4 -26.37 -14.93 30.19
CA CYS A 4 -25.04 -15.48 30.45
C CYS A 4 -24.22 -15.53 29.15
N LYS A 5 -23.02 -14.94 29.16
CA LYS A 5 -22.11 -14.87 28.01
C LYS A 5 -21.51 -16.27 27.80
N LYS A 6 -21.91 -16.98 26.75
CA LYS A 6 -21.36 -18.31 26.42
C LYS A 6 -20.12 -18.19 25.53
N PRO A 7 -19.05 -18.99 25.77
CA PRO A 7 -17.91 -19.04 24.87
C PRO A 7 -18.31 -19.61 23.51
N CYS A 8 -17.62 -19.18 22.45
CA CYS A 8 -17.82 -19.76 21.13
C CYS A 8 -17.25 -21.18 21.07
N ALA A 9 -18.03 -22.15 20.60
CA ALA A 9 -17.62 -23.54 20.43
C ALA A 9 -16.46 -23.75 19.45
N ARG A 10 -16.19 -22.77 18.56
CA ARG A 10 -15.10 -22.83 17.57
C ARG A 10 -13.84 -22.11 17.99
N CYS A 11 -13.94 -20.86 18.45
CA CYS A 11 -12.76 -20.04 18.77
C CYS A 11 -12.52 -19.84 20.27
N GLY A 12 -13.40 -20.34 21.15
CA GLY A 12 -13.30 -20.15 22.60
C GLY A 12 -13.59 -18.72 23.09
N VAL A 13 -13.60 -17.72 22.19
CA VAL A 13 -13.75 -16.30 22.57
C VAL A 13 -15.13 -16.03 23.15
N VAL A 14 -15.15 -15.45 24.36
CA VAL A 14 -16.35 -14.91 25.02
C VAL A 14 -16.58 -13.48 24.52
N ASN A 15 -17.18 -13.35 23.33
CA ASN A 15 -17.53 -12.04 22.80
C ASN A 15 -18.85 -11.56 23.43
N GLY A 16 -18.87 -10.34 23.96
CA GLY A 16 -20.07 -9.69 24.54
C GLY A 16 -21.21 -9.39 23.56
N ARG A 17 -21.17 -9.94 22.34
CA ARG A 17 -22.25 -9.86 21.34
C ARG A 17 -22.88 -11.24 21.16
N TYR A 18 -24.21 -11.28 21.14
CA TYR A 18 -25.01 -12.47 20.89
C TYR A 18 -24.50 -13.21 19.65
N GLY A 19 -24.30 -14.51 19.78
CA GLY A 19 -23.85 -15.38 18.70
C GLY A 19 -24.90 -15.45 17.62
N VAL A 20 -24.44 -15.71 16.40
CA VAL A 20 -25.27 -15.62 15.20
C VAL A 20 -26.01 -16.93 14.94
N ALA A 21 -25.53 -18.03 15.52
CA ALA A 21 -26.16 -19.34 15.44
C ALA A 21 -25.91 -20.21 16.68
N LYS A 22 -26.83 -21.14 16.92
CA LYS A 22 -26.65 -22.30 17.80
C LYS A 22 -26.68 -23.53 16.89
N TRP A 23 -25.56 -24.20 16.75
CA TRP A 23 -25.39 -25.44 15.99
C TRP A 23 -25.23 -26.62 16.95
N PRO A 24 -25.21 -27.88 16.47
CA PRO A 24 -25.07 -29.05 17.36
C PRO A 24 -23.81 -29.01 18.24
N GLU A 25 -22.72 -28.47 17.71
CA GLU A 25 -21.47 -28.17 18.43
C GLU A 25 -21.58 -27.06 19.51
N GLY A 26 -22.68 -26.31 19.54
CA GLY A 26 -22.95 -25.25 20.50
C GLY A 26 -23.03 -23.85 19.89
N PHE A 27 -22.64 -22.85 20.67
CA PHE A 27 -22.78 -21.45 20.31
C PHE A 27 -21.68 -20.99 19.34
N VAL A 28 -22.07 -20.38 18.23
CA VAL A 28 -21.14 -19.91 17.19
C VAL A 28 -21.18 -18.38 17.11
N CYS A 29 -20.03 -17.74 17.36
CA CYS A 29 -19.91 -16.30 17.24
C CYS A 29 -19.94 -15.86 15.77
N GLY A 30 -20.25 -14.57 15.52
CA GLY A 30 -20.37 -14.06 14.16
C GLY A 30 -19.15 -14.29 13.27
N ARG A 31 -17.92 -14.12 13.80
CA ARG A 31 -16.69 -14.37 13.03
C ARG A 31 -16.60 -15.84 12.58
N CYS A 32 -16.84 -16.77 13.48
CA CYS A 32 -16.80 -18.21 13.18
C CYS A 32 -17.93 -18.63 12.24
N TYR A 33 -19.12 -18.05 12.41
CA TYR A 33 -20.25 -18.26 11.51
C TYR A 33 -19.92 -17.77 10.09
N TYR A 34 -19.40 -16.55 9.94
CA TYR A 34 -19.05 -16.03 8.61
C TYR A 34 -17.94 -16.83 7.94
N ARG A 35 -16.95 -17.34 8.69
CA ARG A 35 -15.91 -18.23 8.13
C ARG A 35 -16.52 -19.55 7.64
N ALA A 36 -17.44 -20.12 8.41
CA ALA A 36 -18.15 -21.35 8.04
C ALA A 36 -18.99 -21.18 6.76
N MET A 37 -19.62 -20.01 6.59
CA MET A 37 -20.42 -19.70 5.40
C MET A 37 -19.58 -19.44 4.14
N GLN A 38 -18.24 -19.51 4.22
CA GLN A 38 -17.30 -19.36 3.11
C GLN A 38 -16.58 -20.67 2.78
N CYS A 39 -16.87 -21.76 3.49
CA CYS A 39 -16.25 -23.05 3.27
C CYS A 39 -17.12 -23.85 2.30
N HIS A 40 -16.60 -24.10 1.10
CA HIS A 40 -17.21 -24.96 0.08
C HIS A 40 -16.23 -26.05 -0.32
N GLY A 41 -16.76 -27.18 -0.76
CA GLY A 41 -15.98 -28.29 -1.31
C GLY A 41 -16.71 -29.61 -1.14
N ALA A 42 -16.04 -30.69 -1.54
CA ALA A 42 -16.54 -32.05 -1.33
C ALA A 42 -16.58 -32.36 0.18
N CYS A 43 -17.77 -32.69 0.69
CA CYS A 43 -17.92 -33.08 2.09
C CYS A 43 -17.17 -34.38 2.38
N PRO A 44 -16.20 -34.42 3.32
CA PRO A 44 -15.46 -35.64 3.64
C PRO A 44 -16.34 -36.81 4.10
N ALA A 45 -17.55 -36.54 4.62
CA ALA A 45 -18.46 -37.56 5.12
C ALA A 45 -19.42 -38.13 4.06
N CYS A 46 -19.86 -37.33 3.09
CA CYS A 46 -20.85 -37.76 2.09
C CYS A 46 -20.43 -37.57 0.63
N GLY A 47 -19.25 -37.00 0.37
CA GLY A 47 -18.70 -36.77 -0.97
C GLY A 47 -19.34 -35.62 -1.77
N VAL A 48 -20.50 -35.09 -1.35
CA VAL A 48 -21.22 -34.05 -2.10
C VAL A 48 -20.48 -32.71 -2.03
N GLU A 49 -20.26 -32.08 -3.18
CA GLU A 49 -19.66 -30.75 -3.30
C GLU A 49 -20.70 -29.65 -3.02
N ARG A 50 -20.54 -28.96 -1.88
CA ARG A 50 -21.51 -27.96 -1.39
C ARG A 50 -20.95 -27.11 -0.25
N LEU A 51 -21.82 -26.33 0.42
CA LEU A 51 -21.43 -25.57 1.61
C LEU A 51 -21.11 -26.52 2.78
N LEU A 52 -19.97 -26.30 3.43
CA LEU A 52 -19.45 -27.08 4.55
C LEU A 52 -19.47 -26.26 5.86
N PRO A 53 -20.65 -25.90 6.39
CA PRO A 53 -20.73 -25.00 7.52
C PRO A 53 -20.41 -25.71 8.84
N GLY A 54 -20.60 -27.02 8.95
CA GLY A 54 -20.41 -27.80 10.16
C GLY A 54 -18.97 -28.27 10.36
N LEU A 55 -18.69 -28.86 11.51
CA LEU A 55 -17.41 -29.53 11.81
C LEU A 55 -17.68 -30.96 12.28
N ASN A 56 -16.83 -31.89 11.88
CA ASN A 56 -16.81 -33.24 12.45
C ASN A 56 -16.05 -33.24 13.81
N THR A 57 -15.87 -34.43 14.40
CA THR A 57 -15.13 -34.63 15.65
C THR A 57 -13.68 -34.14 15.57
N ASP A 58 -13.04 -34.27 14.40
CA ASP A 58 -11.66 -33.85 14.14
C ASP A 58 -11.54 -32.38 13.71
N ARG A 59 -12.62 -31.59 13.85
CA ARG A 59 -12.69 -30.17 13.46
C ARG A 59 -12.46 -29.92 11.95
N ILE A 60 -12.76 -30.91 11.11
CA ILE A 60 -12.74 -30.80 9.66
C ILE A 60 -14.12 -30.30 9.17
N PRO A 61 -14.19 -29.34 8.22
CA PRO A 61 -15.44 -28.85 7.64
C PRO A 61 -16.27 -29.96 6.98
N ILE A 62 -17.57 -30.02 7.31
CA ILE A 62 -18.55 -30.96 6.74
C ILE A 62 -19.86 -30.26 6.42
N CYS A 63 -20.68 -30.86 5.55
CA CYS A 63 -21.95 -30.28 5.12
C CYS A 63 -22.97 -30.18 6.25
N ARG A 64 -24.01 -29.36 6.04
CA ARG A 64 -25.06 -29.12 7.04
C ARG A 64 -25.78 -30.40 7.47
N ASP A 65 -25.98 -31.34 6.56
CA ASP A 65 -26.78 -32.55 6.81
C ASP A 65 -25.96 -33.54 7.67
N CYS A 66 -24.70 -33.79 7.30
CA CYS A 66 -23.76 -34.60 8.10
C CYS A 66 -23.50 -34.00 9.49
N ALA A 67 -23.50 -32.67 9.60
CA ALA A 67 -23.31 -31.99 10.88
C ALA A 67 -24.59 -31.89 11.72
N GLY A 68 -25.75 -32.33 11.22
CA GLY A 68 -27.04 -32.22 11.91
C GLY A 68 -27.53 -30.76 12.08
N ILE A 69 -27.13 -29.85 11.20
CA ILE A 69 -27.55 -28.44 11.25
C ILE A 69 -28.94 -28.30 10.61
N PRO A 70 -30.01 -28.02 11.37
CA PRO A 70 -31.38 -28.03 10.86
C PRO A 70 -31.69 -26.85 9.93
N ARG A 71 -30.84 -25.82 9.94
CA ARG A 71 -31.02 -24.62 9.13
C ARG A 71 -30.72 -24.91 7.67
N ASP A 72 -31.72 -24.68 6.82
CA ASP A 72 -31.57 -24.67 5.38
C ASP A 72 -30.86 -23.39 4.89
N PHE A 73 -29.89 -23.57 3.98
CA PHE A 73 -29.07 -22.51 3.41
C PHE A 73 -29.36 -22.26 1.93
N HIS A 74 -30.29 -22.99 1.30
CA HIS A 74 -30.65 -22.75 -0.09
C HIS A 74 -31.33 -21.38 -0.25
N CYS A 75 -30.94 -20.69 -1.31
CA CYS A 75 -31.61 -19.50 -1.79
C CYS A 75 -32.85 -19.90 -2.61
N THR A 76 -34.02 -19.35 -2.28
CA THR A 76 -35.26 -19.65 -3.02
C THR A 76 -35.28 -19.08 -4.43
N ARG A 77 -34.37 -18.17 -4.78
CA ARG A 77 -34.26 -17.57 -6.12
C ARG A 77 -33.21 -18.26 -7.00
N CYS A 78 -31.99 -18.42 -6.49
CA CYS A 78 -30.87 -18.93 -7.28
C CYS A 78 -30.45 -20.36 -6.91
N GLY A 79 -31.10 -21.01 -5.94
CA GLY A 79 -30.78 -22.37 -5.50
C GLY A 79 -29.50 -22.49 -4.66
N GLU A 80 -28.51 -21.62 -4.86
CA GLU A 80 -27.20 -21.67 -4.17
C GLU A 80 -27.28 -21.79 -2.64
N GLU A 81 -26.41 -22.64 -2.08
CA GLU A 81 -26.21 -22.77 -0.64
C GLU A 81 -25.28 -21.66 -0.12
N ALA A 82 -25.86 -20.69 0.58
CA ALA A 82 -25.11 -19.54 1.08
C ALA A 82 -25.75 -18.92 2.33
N ASP A 83 -25.02 -18.01 2.99
CA ASP A 83 -25.60 -17.21 4.07
C ASP A 83 -26.80 -16.37 3.58
N ARG A 84 -27.84 -16.28 4.42
CA ARG A 84 -29.08 -15.59 4.09
C ARG A 84 -28.96 -14.10 4.34
N GLY A 85 -29.33 -13.29 3.35
CA GLY A 85 -29.34 -11.83 3.43
C GLY A 85 -30.69 -11.24 3.85
N ARG A 86 -31.78 -11.81 3.32
CA ARG A 86 -33.19 -11.58 3.71
C ARG A 86 -33.89 -12.94 3.79
N ARG A 87 -35.14 -12.97 4.26
CA ARG A 87 -35.92 -14.21 4.34
C ARG A 87 -35.98 -14.88 2.95
N GLY A 88 -35.49 -16.12 2.86
CA GLY A 88 -35.45 -16.91 1.61
C GLY A 88 -34.33 -16.57 0.62
N LEU A 89 -33.66 -15.42 0.73
CA LEU A 89 -32.69 -14.96 -0.28
C LEU A 89 -31.26 -14.91 0.26
N CYS A 90 -30.30 -15.37 -0.54
CA CYS A 90 -28.87 -15.19 -0.25
C CYS A 90 -28.45 -13.72 -0.38
N HIS A 91 -27.30 -13.37 0.21
CA HIS A 91 -26.80 -11.98 0.13
C HIS A 91 -26.55 -11.50 -1.31
N ARG A 92 -26.24 -12.40 -2.25
CA ARG A 92 -26.03 -12.05 -3.67
C ARG A 92 -27.33 -11.59 -4.35
N CYS A 93 -28.41 -12.38 -4.23
CA CYS A 93 -29.71 -11.98 -4.75
C CYS A 93 -30.25 -10.72 -4.06
N CYS A 94 -30.04 -10.61 -2.75
CA CYS A 94 -30.42 -9.39 -2.05
C CYS A 94 -29.66 -8.16 -2.56
N LEU A 95 -28.36 -8.31 -2.84
CA LEU A 95 -27.53 -7.23 -3.38
C LEU A 95 -27.97 -6.84 -4.80
N GLN A 96 -28.38 -7.80 -5.63
CA GLN A 96 -28.94 -7.51 -6.96
C GLN A 96 -30.20 -6.63 -6.85
N ASP A 97 -31.15 -6.98 -5.98
CA ASP A 97 -32.34 -6.14 -5.75
C ASP A 97 -31.92 -4.75 -5.23
N ASP A 98 -31.04 -4.71 -4.23
CA ASP A 98 -30.63 -3.47 -3.58
C ASP A 98 -29.91 -2.53 -4.57
N LEU A 99 -29.14 -3.07 -5.51
CA LEU A 99 -28.45 -2.31 -6.56
C LEU A 99 -29.38 -1.86 -7.68
N ALA A 100 -30.34 -2.69 -8.09
CA ALA A 100 -31.33 -2.32 -9.11
C ALA A 100 -32.12 -1.08 -8.69
N THR A 101 -32.52 -0.99 -7.42
CA THR A 101 -33.17 0.21 -6.87
C THR A 101 -32.21 1.36 -6.62
N LEU A 102 -30.95 1.08 -6.26
CA LEU A 102 -30.00 2.14 -5.92
C LEU A 102 -29.44 2.86 -7.15
N LEU A 103 -29.30 2.15 -8.26
CA LEU A 103 -28.67 2.63 -9.49
C LEU A 103 -29.68 2.85 -10.62
N ASP A 104 -30.96 2.99 -10.27
CA ASP A 104 -32.03 3.36 -11.18
C ASP A 104 -31.77 4.76 -11.76
N ASP A 105 -31.84 4.88 -13.08
CA ASP A 105 -31.65 6.15 -13.82
C ASP A 105 -32.92 7.02 -13.88
N GLY A 106 -33.97 6.62 -13.16
CA GLY A 106 -35.29 7.26 -13.18
C GLY A 106 -36.26 6.62 -14.17
N THR A 107 -35.80 5.68 -15.00
CA THR A 107 -36.65 4.94 -15.96
C THR A 107 -37.03 3.53 -15.47
N GLY A 108 -36.61 3.14 -14.27
CA GLY A 108 -36.75 1.76 -13.78
C GLY A 108 -35.64 0.84 -14.27
N GLN A 109 -34.59 1.39 -14.91
CA GLN A 109 -33.45 0.64 -15.43
C GLN A 109 -32.16 1.11 -14.75
N ILE A 110 -31.17 0.21 -14.66
CA ILE A 110 -29.85 0.59 -14.17
C ILE A 110 -29.14 1.40 -15.25
N ALA A 111 -28.63 2.58 -14.86
CA ALA A 111 -27.84 3.46 -15.72
C ALA A 111 -26.75 2.66 -16.48
N PRO A 112 -26.73 2.68 -17.83
CA PRO A 112 -25.82 1.85 -18.63
C PRO A 112 -24.34 1.94 -18.23
N PRO A 113 -23.77 3.14 -17.92
CA PRO A 113 -22.37 3.27 -17.49
C PRO A 113 -22.04 2.55 -16.17
N LEU A 114 -23.04 2.29 -15.32
CA LEU A 114 -22.86 1.65 -14.02
C LEU A 114 -23.14 0.15 -14.03
N ARG A 115 -23.53 -0.42 -15.18
CA ARG A 115 -23.75 -1.87 -15.32
C ARG A 115 -22.51 -2.70 -14.91
N PRO A 116 -21.27 -2.34 -15.34
CA PRO A 116 -20.08 -3.09 -14.93
C PRO A 116 -19.85 -3.10 -13.41
N LEU A 117 -20.31 -2.05 -12.69
CA LEU A 117 -20.26 -2.01 -11.24
C LEU A 117 -21.18 -3.05 -10.61
N VAL A 118 -22.39 -3.21 -11.15
CA VAL A 118 -23.35 -4.22 -10.68
C VAL A 118 -22.78 -5.62 -10.88
N ASP A 119 -22.21 -5.90 -12.04
CA ASP A 119 -21.63 -7.21 -12.36
C ASP A 119 -20.45 -7.52 -11.43
N ALA A 120 -19.53 -6.57 -11.25
CA ALA A 120 -18.40 -6.73 -10.34
C ALA A 120 -18.86 -6.99 -8.89
N LEU A 121 -19.81 -6.20 -8.37
CA LEU A 121 -20.29 -6.33 -7.01
C LEU A 121 -21.10 -7.61 -6.78
N THR A 122 -21.80 -8.11 -7.79
CA THR A 122 -22.64 -9.30 -7.63
C THR A 122 -21.87 -10.60 -7.84
N THR A 123 -20.76 -10.57 -8.59
CA THR A 123 -19.93 -11.75 -8.86
C THR A 123 -18.90 -12.07 -7.77
N GLN A 124 -18.55 -11.11 -6.91
CA GLN A 124 -17.54 -11.30 -5.86
C GLN A 124 -17.85 -12.42 -4.85
N ASP A 125 -16.80 -12.99 -4.28
CA ASP A 125 -16.89 -14.09 -3.29
C ASP A 125 -17.64 -13.68 -2.02
N ARG A 126 -17.55 -12.40 -1.63
CA ARG A 126 -18.15 -11.89 -0.38
C ARG A 126 -19.22 -10.80 -0.64
N PRO A 127 -20.42 -11.15 -1.15
CA PRO A 127 -21.48 -10.18 -1.48
C PRO A 127 -22.02 -9.42 -0.27
N VAL A 128 -21.93 -10.01 0.93
CA VAL A 128 -22.30 -9.35 2.21
C VAL A 128 -21.55 -8.03 2.39
N SER A 129 -20.26 -7.99 2.01
CA SER A 129 -19.42 -6.80 2.18
C SER A 129 -19.89 -5.64 1.30
N ALA A 130 -20.25 -5.90 0.04
CA ALA A 130 -20.81 -4.87 -0.82
C ALA A 130 -22.17 -4.41 -0.34
N ARG A 131 -23.03 -5.34 0.07
CA ARG A 131 -24.36 -5.00 0.59
C ARG A 131 -24.29 -4.14 1.86
N LEU A 132 -23.32 -4.37 2.75
CA LEU A 132 -23.11 -3.49 3.89
C LEU A 132 -22.56 -2.12 3.47
N TRP A 133 -21.64 -2.09 2.51
CA TRP A 133 -21.06 -0.84 2.02
C TRP A 133 -22.07 0.06 1.29
N THR A 134 -22.92 -0.49 0.43
CA THR A 134 -23.98 0.26 -0.25
C THR A 134 -25.07 0.78 0.70
N ARG A 135 -25.04 0.39 1.98
CA ARG A 135 -25.95 0.92 3.00
C ARG A 135 -25.44 2.19 3.66
N PHE A 136 -24.16 2.52 3.55
CA PHE A 136 -23.64 3.76 4.13
C PHE A 136 -24.30 4.98 3.46
N PRO A 137 -24.79 5.97 4.24
CA PRO A 137 -25.53 7.11 3.67
C PRO A 137 -24.78 7.84 2.57
N HIS A 138 -23.49 8.15 2.78
CA HIS A 138 -22.66 8.84 1.78
C HIS A 138 -22.45 8.02 0.50
N VAL A 139 -22.32 6.69 0.59
CA VAL A 139 -22.22 5.81 -0.58
C VAL A 139 -23.54 5.81 -1.35
N LYS A 140 -24.67 5.76 -0.64
CA LYS A 140 -25.99 5.84 -1.27
C LYS A 140 -26.19 7.14 -2.03
N THR A 141 -25.90 8.27 -1.40
CA THR A 141 -26.03 9.59 -2.02
C THR A 141 -25.17 9.67 -3.28
N LEU A 142 -23.90 9.24 -3.20
CA LEU A 142 -22.98 9.25 -4.32
C LEU A 142 -23.45 8.34 -5.47
N LEU A 143 -23.80 7.08 -5.17
CA LEU A 143 -24.21 6.13 -6.20
C LEU A 143 -25.56 6.49 -6.85
N ARG A 144 -26.51 7.04 -6.09
CA ARG A 144 -27.76 7.56 -6.66
C ARG A 144 -27.52 8.75 -7.56
N GLY A 145 -26.73 9.72 -7.09
CA GLY A 145 -26.45 10.90 -7.89
C GLY A 145 -25.73 10.59 -9.21
N LEU A 146 -24.87 9.57 -9.21
CA LEU A 146 -24.24 9.08 -10.44
C LEU A 146 -25.22 8.34 -11.36
N ALA A 147 -26.25 7.70 -10.80
CA ALA A 147 -27.23 6.93 -11.56
C ALA A 147 -28.30 7.81 -12.18
N ASP A 148 -28.84 8.77 -11.43
CA ASP A 148 -29.86 9.73 -11.88
C ASP A 148 -29.29 10.91 -12.69
N GLY A 149 -27.95 11.01 -12.77
CA GLY A 149 -27.25 12.05 -13.53
C GLY A 149 -27.13 13.39 -12.81
N SER A 150 -27.57 13.52 -11.55
CA SER A 150 -27.36 14.73 -10.74
C SER A 150 -25.89 14.97 -10.36
N LEU A 151 -25.06 13.92 -10.43
CA LEU A 151 -23.62 13.97 -10.30
C LEU A 151 -22.96 13.45 -11.58
N ALA A 152 -21.98 14.19 -12.09
CA ALA A 152 -21.23 13.78 -13.27
C ALA A 152 -20.33 12.57 -12.96
N LEU A 153 -20.17 11.67 -13.94
CA LEU A 153 -19.28 10.52 -13.82
C LEU A 153 -17.84 10.91 -14.23
N ASP A 154 -17.23 11.78 -13.44
CA ASP A 154 -15.86 12.28 -13.65
C ASP A 154 -15.07 12.32 -12.34
N HIS A 155 -13.76 12.59 -12.42
CA HIS A 155 -12.93 12.67 -11.22
C HIS A 155 -13.19 13.90 -10.33
N GLU A 156 -13.73 14.98 -10.90
CA GLU A 156 -13.96 16.23 -10.18
C GLU A 156 -15.09 16.08 -9.17
N THR A 157 -16.13 15.33 -9.52
CA THR A 157 -17.25 14.97 -8.65
C THR A 157 -16.74 14.32 -7.34
N PHE A 158 -15.80 13.39 -7.42
CA PHE A 158 -15.25 12.73 -6.24
C PHE A 158 -14.25 13.62 -5.47
N ASP A 159 -13.56 14.53 -6.15
CA ASP A 159 -12.65 15.47 -5.50
C ASP A 159 -13.39 16.49 -4.63
N ASN A 160 -14.61 16.87 -5.04
CA ASN A 160 -15.45 17.86 -4.38
C ASN A 160 -16.48 17.23 -3.40
N PHE A 161 -16.64 15.90 -3.42
CA PHE A 161 -17.60 15.21 -2.56
C PHE A 161 -17.19 15.25 -1.08
N ILE A 162 -18.15 15.50 -0.20
CA ILE A 162 -17.94 15.56 1.25
C ILE A 162 -18.67 14.39 1.94
N PRO A 163 -17.98 13.54 2.72
CA PRO A 163 -16.56 13.59 3.05
C PRO A 163 -15.67 12.91 1.99
N ARG A 164 -14.53 13.54 1.67
CA ARG A 164 -13.61 13.11 0.58
C ARG A 164 -13.12 11.66 0.71
N HIS A 165 -12.71 11.25 1.90
CA HIS A 165 -12.23 9.88 2.16
C HIS A 165 -13.27 8.80 1.84
N ALA A 166 -14.55 9.15 1.93
CA ALA A 166 -15.63 8.22 1.67
C ALA A 166 -15.93 8.06 0.17
N ALA A 167 -15.67 9.11 -0.62
CA ALA A 167 -15.75 9.09 -2.08
C ALA A 167 -14.51 8.41 -2.71
N GLU A 168 -13.33 8.52 -2.08
CA GLU A 168 -12.08 7.93 -2.58
C GLU A 168 -12.20 6.43 -2.84
N HIS A 169 -12.82 5.68 -1.92
CA HIS A 169 -13.04 4.25 -2.08
C HIS A 169 -13.89 3.94 -3.32
N THR A 170 -14.98 4.69 -3.52
CA THR A 170 -15.88 4.50 -4.67
C THR A 170 -15.17 4.89 -5.97
N ARG A 171 -14.43 6.00 -5.99
CA ARG A 171 -13.63 6.42 -7.14
C ARG A 171 -12.67 5.31 -7.58
N GLU A 172 -11.90 4.76 -6.65
CA GLU A 172 -10.93 3.70 -6.97
C GLU A 172 -11.59 2.42 -7.45
N LEU A 173 -12.76 2.09 -6.92
CA LEU A 173 -13.54 0.96 -7.40
C LEU A 173 -13.95 1.18 -8.86
N LEU A 174 -14.44 2.37 -9.21
CA LEU A 174 -14.84 2.70 -10.57
C LEU A 174 -13.65 2.72 -11.54
N VAL A 175 -12.48 3.21 -11.10
CA VAL A 175 -11.24 3.13 -11.88
C VAL A 175 -10.82 1.68 -12.09
N THR A 176 -10.82 0.86 -11.04
CA THR A 176 -10.43 -0.56 -11.11
C THR A 176 -11.35 -1.38 -12.03
N ILE A 177 -12.64 -1.03 -12.09
CA ILE A 177 -13.62 -1.67 -12.97
C ILE A 177 -13.52 -1.13 -14.41
N GLY A 178 -12.88 0.02 -14.63
CA GLY A 178 -12.74 0.66 -15.93
C GLY A 178 -13.87 1.62 -16.30
N ILE A 179 -14.72 2.00 -15.34
CA ILE A 179 -15.78 3.00 -15.54
C ILE A 179 -15.20 4.42 -15.56
N LEU A 180 -14.19 4.67 -14.72
CA LEU A 180 -13.42 5.93 -14.72
C LEU A 180 -12.01 5.67 -15.27
N ALA A 181 -11.49 6.59 -16.07
CA ALA A 181 -10.11 6.53 -16.54
C ALA A 181 -9.12 6.61 -15.37
N GLU A 182 -7.95 5.99 -15.51
CA GLU A 182 -6.84 6.18 -14.56
C GLU A 182 -6.42 7.66 -14.53
N ARG A 183 -6.06 8.16 -13.34
CA ARG A 183 -5.64 9.55 -13.14
C ARG A 183 -4.43 9.60 -12.24
N ASN A 184 -3.41 10.35 -12.66
CA ASN A 184 -2.26 10.66 -11.82
C ASN A 184 -2.67 11.59 -10.67
N ARG A 185 -3.04 10.98 -9.53
CA ARG A 185 -3.48 11.73 -8.35
C ARG A 185 -2.38 12.60 -7.79
N ALA A 186 -1.14 12.12 -7.81
CA ALA A 186 -0.01 12.83 -7.24
C ALA A 186 0.26 14.15 -7.97
N GLU A 187 0.17 14.13 -9.30
CA GLU A 187 0.24 15.34 -10.13
C GLU A 187 -0.88 16.32 -9.80
N VAL A 188 -2.14 15.86 -9.82
CA VAL A 188 -3.31 16.72 -9.58
C VAL A 188 -3.25 17.36 -8.20
N GLU A 189 -2.94 16.58 -7.17
CA GLU A 189 -2.83 17.07 -5.79
C GLU A 189 -1.64 18.01 -5.60
N PHE A 190 -0.56 17.81 -6.35
CA PHE A 190 0.58 18.71 -6.33
C PHE A 190 0.25 20.03 -7.02
N LEU A 191 -0.40 20.00 -8.20
CA LEU A 191 -0.82 21.19 -8.94
C LEU A 191 -1.83 22.04 -8.16
N ARG A 192 -2.89 21.41 -7.61
CA ARG A 192 -3.89 22.10 -6.77
C ARG A 192 -3.24 22.78 -5.56
N TRP A 193 -2.30 22.09 -4.93
CA TRP A 193 -1.55 22.66 -3.81
C TRP A 193 -0.64 23.81 -4.24
N LEU A 194 0.00 23.71 -5.40
CA LEU A 194 0.87 24.74 -5.95
C LEU A 194 0.09 26.01 -6.29
N GLU A 195 -1.12 25.87 -6.87
CA GLU A 195 -2.05 26.98 -7.13
C GLU A 195 -2.47 27.69 -5.85
N TRP A 196 -2.69 26.95 -4.76
CA TRP A 196 -2.98 27.54 -3.45
C TRP A 196 -1.74 28.19 -2.79
N LYS A 197 -0.55 27.60 -2.94
CA LYS A 197 0.67 28.06 -2.25
C LYS A 197 1.33 29.26 -2.93
N THR A 198 1.36 29.29 -4.26
CA THR A 198 2.10 30.32 -5.02
C THR A 198 1.64 31.75 -4.70
N PRO A 199 0.32 32.06 -4.62
CA PRO A 199 -0.16 33.41 -4.28
C PRO A 199 0.23 33.90 -2.88
N GLN A 200 0.69 33.02 -1.99
CA GLN A 200 1.12 33.39 -0.63
C GLN A 200 2.56 33.94 -0.58
N ILE A 201 3.30 33.86 -1.69
CA ILE A 201 4.66 34.41 -1.78
C ILE A 201 4.54 35.90 -2.10
N ALA A 202 5.10 36.77 -1.26
CA ALA A 202 4.90 38.21 -1.38
C ALA A 202 5.46 38.82 -2.69
N ASN A 203 6.65 38.37 -3.12
CA ASN A 203 7.32 38.92 -4.30
C ASN A 203 6.88 38.19 -5.60
N PRO A 204 6.41 38.92 -6.64
CA PRO A 204 5.97 38.32 -7.92
C PRO A 204 7.06 37.57 -8.71
N GLU A 205 8.32 38.00 -8.65
CA GLU A 205 9.43 37.30 -9.31
C GLU A 205 9.69 35.95 -8.64
N ASP A 206 9.63 35.93 -7.31
CA ASP A 206 9.82 34.73 -6.50
C ASP A 206 8.65 33.75 -6.70
N GLN A 207 7.41 34.26 -6.88
CA GLN A 207 6.26 33.44 -7.30
C GLN A 207 6.54 32.70 -8.62
N GLN A 208 7.02 33.43 -9.64
CA GLN A 208 7.34 32.83 -10.94
C GLN A 208 8.51 31.85 -10.84
N LEU A 209 9.51 32.15 -10.02
CA LEU A 209 10.67 31.28 -9.81
C LEU A 209 10.27 29.96 -9.13
N VAL A 210 9.48 30.03 -8.07
CA VAL A 210 8.97 28.85 -7.36
C VAL A 210 8.04 28.03 -8.24
N ARG A 211 7.19 28.67 -9.05
CA ARG A 211 6.33 27.96 -10.02
C ARG A 211 7.18 27.23 -11.08
N ARG A 212 8.22 27.88 -11.62
CA ARG A 212 9.17 27.26 -12.56
C ARG A 212 9.89 26.07 -11.93
N PHE A 213 10.39 26.21 -10.70
CA PHE A 213 11.00 25.11 -9.95
C PHE A 213 10.05 23.93 -9.78
N ALA A 214 8.85 24.19 -9.26
CA ALA A 214 7.85 23.17 -8.99
C ALA A 214 7.43 22.41 -10.27
N THR A 215 7.23 23.14 -11.38
CA THR A 215 6.80 22.55 -12.65
C THR A 215 7.93 21.83 -13.40
N TRP A 216 9.12 22.43 -13.51
CA TRP A 216 10.19 21.85 -14.31
C TRP A 216 10.94 20.73 -13.59
N HIS A 217 11.05 20.81 -12.25
CA HIS A 217 11.73 19.80 -11.46
C HIS A 217 10.76 18.75 -10.89
N HIS A 218 9.79 19.17 -10.05
CA HIS A 218 8.95 18.21 -9.32
C HIS A 218 7.84 17.61 -10.18
N LEU A 219 7.11 18.41 -10.97
CA LEU A 219 6.01 17.89 -11.79
C LEU A 219 6.52 16.94 -12.88
N ARG A 220 7.62 17.30 -13.57
CA ARG A 220 8.30 16.40 -14.50
C ARG A 220 8.66 15.07 -13.83
N ARG A 221 9.29 15.10 -12.65
CA ARG A 221 9.66 13.89 -11.90
C ARG A 221 8.46 13.08 -11.46
N LEU A 222 7.35 13.72 -11.06
CA LEU A 222 6.11 13.03 -10.71
C LEU A 222 5.53 12.29 -11.91
N ARG A 223 5.51 12.92 -13.09
CA ARG A 223 5.07 12.29 -14.35
C ARG A 223 5.97 11.12 -14.75
N GLU A 224 7.28 11.27 -14.65
CA GLU A 224 8.24 10.19 -14.95
C GLU A 224 8.09 9.01 -13.98
N LEU A 225 7.82 9.26 -12.71
CA LEU A 225 7.56 8.21 -11.73
C LEU A 225 6.22 7.54 -11.97
N ASP A 226 5.19 8.29 -12.33
CA ASP A 226 3.84 7.78 -12.60
C ASP A 226 3.82 6.87 -13.83
N ALA A 227 4.48 7.29 -14.91
CA ALA A 227 4.69 6.47 -16.11
C ALA A 227 5.38 5.12 -15.82
N ARG A 228 6.08 5.01 -14.69
CA ARG A 228 6.75 3.78 -14.22
C ARG A 228 5.99 3.06 -13.09
N GLY A 229 4.79 3.51 -12.73
CA GLY A 229 4.04 3.00 -11.57
C GLY A 229 4.76 3.19 -10.23
N ALA A 230 5.69 4.16 -10.16
CA ALA A 230 6.68 4.30 -9.11
C ALA A 230 6.50 5.55 -8.23
N VAL A 231 5.32 6.17 -8.23
CA VAL A 231 5.02 7.32 -7.35
C VAL A 231 4.81 6.85 -5.92
N ALA A 232 5.61 7.35 -4.98
CA ALA A 232 5.48 6.96 -3.58
C ALA A 232 4.48 7.91 -2.91
N PRO A 233 3.69 7.44 -1.92
CA PRO A 233 2.82 8.32 -1.15
C PRO A 233 3.57 9.53 -0.55
N THR A 234 4.85 9.35 -0.21
CA THR A 234 5.72 10.40 0.34
C THR A 234 6.30 11.35 -0.71
N THR A 235 6.24 11.01 -2.01
CA THR A 235 6.86 11.82 -3.07
C THR A 235 6.23 13.21 -3.16
N VAL A 236 4.90 13.30 -3.11
CA VAL A 236 4.18 14.59 -3.12
C VAL A 236 4.52 15.40 -1.86
N ALA A 237 4.54 14.76 -0.69
CA ALA A 237 4.89 15.43 0.55
C ALA A 237 6.31 16.01 0.51
N ARG A 238 7.27 15.26 -0.03
CA ARG A 238 8.65 15.74 -0.22
C ARG A 238 8.72 16.90 -1.21
N ALA A 239 8.03 16.81 -2.34
CA ALA A 239 7.96 17.91 -3.32
C ALA A 239 7.38 19.19 -2.68
N ARG A 240 6.32 19.07 -1.89
CA ARG A 240 5.75 20.19 -1.14
C ARG A 240 6.75 20.78 -0.13
N ALA A 241 7.51 19.93 0.55
CA ALA A 241 8.53 20.37 1.52
C ALA A 241 9.68 21.12 0.83
N ASP A 242 10.18 20.60 -0.30
CA ASP A 242 11.26 21.24 -1.07
C ASP A 242 10.80 22.59 -1.63
N VAL A 243 9.57 22.69 -2.16
CA VAL A 243 8.97 23.95 -2.62
C VAL A 243 8.80 24.97 -1.49
N ARG A 244 8.32 24.54 -0.31
CA ARG A 244 8.23 25.42 0.87
C ARG A 244 9.60 25.93 1.29
N ALA A 245 10.58 25.03 1.41
CA ALA A 245 11.93 25.41 1.82
C ALA A 245 12.60 26.39 0.83
N GLY A 246 12.35 26.23 -0.48
CA GLY A 246 12.80 27.19 -1.49
C GLY A 246 12.13 28.56 -1.35
N ALA A 247 10.81 28.58 -1.14
CA ALA A 247 10.07 29.83 -0.90
C ALA A 247 10.51 30.55 0.38
N ASP A 248 10.75 29.80 1.46
CA ASP A 248 11.22 30.33 2.74
C ASP A 248 12.64 30.92 2.60
N PHE A 249 13.51 30.27 1.83
CA PHE A 249 14.86 30.78 1.53
C PHE A 249 14.81 32.08 0.71
N LEU A 250 13.93 32.15 -0.30
CA LEU A 250 13.74 33.38 -1.07
C LEU A 250 13.21 34.53 -0.19
N ALA A 251 12.21 34.26 0.64
CA ALA A 251 11.69 35.26 1.58
C ALA A 251 12.79 35.80 2.50
N TRP A 252 13.64 34.92 3.04
CA TRP A 252 14.77 35.30 3.88
C TRP A 252 15.84 36.14 3.16
N LEU A 253 16.08 35.89 1.87
CA LEU A 253 16.94 36.75 1.05
C LEU A 253 16.31 38.13 0.85
N ARG A 254 14.99 38.20 0.60
CA ARG A 254 14.28 39.47 0.42
C ARG A 254 14.27 40.31 1.68
N GLU A 255 14.17 39.71 2.86
CA GLU A 255 14.32 40.40 4.16
C GLU A 255 15.68 41.10 4.33
N ARG A 256 16.69 40.74 3.53
CA ARG A 256 18.06 41.31 3.55
C ARG A 256 18.37 42.13 2.31
N ASP A 257 17.34 42.53 1.54
CA ASP A 257 17.47 43.23 0.27
C ASP A 257 18.43 42.50 -0.70
N ARG A 258 18.30 41.17 -0.76
CA ARG A 258 19.02 40.30 -1.69
C ARG A 258 18.07 39.64 -2.66
N SER A 259 18.54 39.51 -3.89
CA SER A 259 17.93 38.71 -4.95
C SER A 259 18.72 37.41 -5.12
N PRO A 260 18.14 36.39 -5.80
CA PRO A 260 18.87 35.17 -6.12
C PRO A 260 20.20 35.40 -6.85
N MET A 261 20.29 36.43 -7.68
CA MET A 261 21.51 36.78 -8.44
C MET A 261 22.56 37.52 -7.61
N THR A 262 22.17 38.14 -6.49
CA THR A 262 23.09 38.85 -5.58
C THR A 262 23.41 38.03 -4.33
N CYS A 263 22.91 36.79 -4.26
CA CYS A 263 23.19 35.86 -3.17
C CYS A 263 24.64 35.37 -3.24
N ALA A 264 25.50 35.88 -2.35
CA ALA A 264 26.85 35.35 -2.10
C ALA A 264 26.85 34.19 -1.09
N GLN A 265 27.95 33.41 -1.07
CA GLN A 265 28.15 32.27 -0.18
C GLN A 265 27.89 32.58 1.30
N GLY A 266 28.33 33.75 1.78
CA GLY A 266 28.13 34.15 3.17
C GLY A 266 26.65 34.19 3.60
N HIS A 267 25.73 34.51 2.68
CA HIS A 267 24.30 34.48 2.97
C HIS A 267 23.77 33.05 3.10
N VAL A 268 24.30 32.11 2.31
CA VAL A 268 23.94 30.67 2.43
C VAL A 268 24.42 30.13 3.77
N ASP A 269 25.63 30.50 4.18
CA ASP A 269 26.20 30.06 5.46
C ASP A 269 25.40 30.64 6.64
N GLU A 270 25.02 31.92 6.58
CA GLU A 270 24.15 32.57 7.57
C GLU A 270 22.77 31.91 7.64
N TRP A 271 22.15 31.61 6.49
CA TRP A 271 20.89 30.87 6.43
C TRP A 271 21.01 29.50 7.11
N LEU A 272 22.10 28.78 6.91
CA LEU A 272 22.30 27.47 7.51
C LEU A 272 22.61 27.54 9.01
N ALA A 273 23.33 28.58 9.45
CA ALA A 273 23.73 28.76 10.84
C ALA A 273 22.58 29.22 11.75
N THR A 274 21.71 30.11 11.24
CA THR A 274 20.67 30.77 12.04
C THR A 274 19.35 30.00 12.14
N GLY A 275 19.30 28.75 11.69
CA GLY A 275 18.06 27.98 11.67
C GLY A 275 18.22 26.51 12.02
N THR A 276 17.08 25.81 12.01
CA THR A 276 17.04 24.38 12.31
C THR A 276 17.54 23.55 11.14
N GLY A 277 17.90 22.29 11.38
CA GLY A 277 18.41 21.38 10.35
C GLY A 277 17.49 21.19 9.13
N THR A 278 16.20 21.58 9.23
CA THR A 278 15.24 21.56 8.12
C THR A 278 15.56 22.56 7.02
N ARG A 279 16.30 23.64 7.30
CA ARG A 279 16.75 24.64 6.31
C ARG A 279 17.60 24.02 5.18
N ARG A 280 18.26 22.89 5.46
CA ARG A 280 18.97 22.09 4.44
C ARG A 280 18.04 21.47 3.40
N SER A 281 16.72 21.44 3.63
CA SER A 281 15.75 20.98 2.62
C SER A 281 15.67 21.92 1.41
N ALA A 282 16.17 23.16 1.52
CA ALA A 282 16.29 24.08 0.39
C ALA A 282 17.38 23.66 -0.62
N ALA A 283 18.23 22.67 -0.31
CA ALA A 283 19.31 22.21 -1.19
C ALA A 283 18.83 21.90 -2.62
N THR A 284 17.71 21.16 -2.75
CA THR A 284 17.13 20.81 -4.06
C THR A 284 16.82 22.07 -4.89
N PHE A 285 16.24 23.09 -4.24
CA PHE A 285 15.90 24.36 -4.89
C PHE A 285 17.16 25.15 -5.28
N VAL A 286 18.11 25.31 -4.36
CA VAL A 286 19.34 26.09 -4.61
C VAL A 286 20.16 25.47 -5.74
N HIS A 287 20.38 24.15 -5.72
CA HIS A 287 21.12 23.48 -6.80
C HIS A 287 20.40 23.58 -8.15
N TRP A 288 19.06 23.48 -8.15
CA TRP A 288 18.29 23.73 -9.37
C TRP A 288 18.44 25.17 -9.87
N ALA A 289 18.39 26.16 -8.98
CA ALA A 289 18.48 27.59 -9.33
C ALA A 289 19.88 27.95 -9.87
N VAL A 290 20.93 27.42 -9.25
CA VAL A 290 22.33 27.56 -9.73
C VAL A 290 22.49 26.89 -11.10
N ARG A 291 22.02 25.65 -11.25
CA ARG A 291 22.12 24.90 -12.51
C ARG A 291 21.38 25.57 -13.66
N THR A 292 20.24 26.18 -13.39
CA THR A 292 19.44 26.93 -14.38
C THR A 292 19.88 28.39 -14.54
N ARG A 293 20.95 28.82 -13.85
CA ARG A 293 21.52 30.18 -13.89
C ARG A 293 20.54 31.28 -13.46
N VAL A 294 19.58 30.96 -12.61
CA VAL A 294 18.65 31.95 -12.00
C VAL A 294 19.16 32.43 -10.63
N MET A 295 20.24 31.83 -10.13
CA MET A 295 20.94 32.19 -8.90
C MET A 295 22.45 32.19 -9.15
N ALA A 296 23.17 33.03 -8.41
CA ALA A 296 24.64 33.06 -8.43
C ALA A 296 25.23 31.70 -8.00
N PRO A 297 26.42 31.32 -8.51
CA PRO A 297 27.05 30.06 -8.13
C PRO A 297 27.45 30.08 -6.65
N VAL A 298 26.78 29.25 -5.86
CA VAL A 298 27.03 29.05 -4.42
C VAL A 298 27.11 27.56 -4.11
N ASP A 299 27.89 27.21 -3.09
CA ASP A 299 27.89 25.86 -2.53
C ASP A 299 26.79 25.73 -1.47
N PHE A 300 26.00 24.67 -1.58
CA PHE A 300 24.93 24.37 -0.64
C PHE A 300 25.02 22.89 -0.24
N PRO A 301 25.23 22.57 1.04
CA PRO A 301 25.42 21.19 1.47
C PRO A 301 24.11 20.39 1.39
N TRP A 302 24.20 19.19 0.82
CA TRP A 302 23.13 18.20 0.91
C TRP A 302 22.92 17.75 2.37
N ILE A 303 21.69 17.35 2.69
CA ILE A 303 21.38 16.68 3.98
C ILE A 303 22.24 15.40 4.06
N ARG A 304 23.21 15.38 4.97
CA ARG A 304 23.92 14.13 5.30
C ARG A 304 22.94 13.20 6.01
N SER A 305 22.76 11.99 5.49
CA SER A 305 22.09 10.94 6.25
C SER A 305 22.87 10.70 7.54
N ALA A 306 22.17 10.58 8.67
CA ALA A 306 22.79 10.07 9.90
C ALA A 306 23.55 8.76 9.62
N LYS A 307 24.59 8.47 10.43
CA LYS A 307 25.35 7.20 10.41
C LYS A 307 24.42 6.01 10.17
N LEU A 308 24.88 5.01 9.42
CA LEU A 308 24.07 3.83 9.09
C LEU A 308 23.95 2.94 10.33
N ASP A 309 23.17 3.38 11.32
CA ASP A 309 22.87 2.59 12.51
C ASP A 309 22.33 1.23 12.07
N SER A 310 22.95 0.16 12.57
CA SER A 310 22.60 -1.23 12.32
C SER A 310 22.42 -1.96 13.65
N ILE A 311 21.61 -3.02 13.63
CA ILE A 311 21.60 -4.00 14.73
C ILE A 311 22.79 -4.95 14.60
N GLY A 312 23.11 -5.69 15.67
CA GLY A 312 24.11 -6.74 15.62
C GLY A 312 23.58 -8.02 14.95
N GLN A 313 24.48 -8.88 14.46
CA GLN A 313 24.11 -10.10 13.75
C GLN A 313 23.27 -11.08 14.61
N SER A 314 23.59 -11.20 15.91
CA SER A 314 22.80 -12.03 16.83
C SER A 314 21.36 -11.53 16.98
N GLU A 315 21.17 -10.20 17.03
CA GLU A 315 19.86 -9.58 17.11
C GLU A 315 19.08 -9.76 15.79
N ARG A 316 19.76 -9.66 14.64
CA ARG A 316 19.17 -9.94 13.32
C ARG A 316 18.70 -11.39 13.20
N LEU A 317 19.53 -12.36 13.59
CA LEU A 317 19.18 -13.79 13.58
C LEU A 317 18.02 -14.10 14.54
N HIS A 318 17.97 -13.44 15.71
CA HIS A 318 16.84 -13.55 16.62
C HIS A 318 15.52 -13.13 15.95
N PHE A 319 15.50 -12.01 15.22
CA PHE A 319 14.30 -11.59 14.49
C PHE A 319 13.94 -12.52 13.33
N LEU A 320 14.92 -13.05 12.59
CA LEU A 320 14.66 -14.01 11.53
C LEU A 320 14.04 -15.30 12.07
N ARG A 321 14.53 -15.84 13.20
CA ARG A 321 13.92 -17.01 13.87
C ARG A 321 12.50 -16.72 14.32
N ARG A 322 12.25 -15.57 14.95
CA ARG A 322 10.88 -15.15 15.31
C ARG A 322 9.97 -15.08 14.07
N ILE A 323 10.44 -14.56 12.95
CA ILE A 323 9.68 -14.55 11.69
C ILE A 323 9.43 -15.97 11.18
N ALA A 324 10.34 -16.92 11.36
CA ALA A 324 10.16 -18.30 10.92
C ALA A 324 9.19 -19.10 11.82
N GLU A 325 9.10 -18.80 13.12
CA GLU A 325 8.47 -19.70 14.09
C GLU A 325 7.26 -19.09 14.85
N ASP A 326 7.24 -17.77 15.06
CA ASP A 326 6.26 -17.10 15.92
C ASP A 326 4.91 -16.89 15.19
N SER A 327 3.99 -17.84 15.36
CA SER A 327 2.65 -17.78 14.78
C SER A 327 1.73 -16.71 15.40
N SER A 328 2.16 -16.05 16.49
CA SER A 328 1.44 -14.88 17.02
C SER A 328 1.62 -13.65 16.14
N ILE A 329 2.74 -13.57 15.41
CA ILE A 329 2.97 -12.55 14.41
C ILE A 329 2.14 -12.89 13.17
N ARG A 330 1.40 -11.90 12.67
CA ARG A 330 0.63 -12.06 11.43
C ARG A 330 1.54 -12.49 10.28
N LEU A 331 1.11 -13.49 9.52
CA LEU A 331 1.85 -14.02 8.36
C LEU A 331 2.28 -12.93 7.35
N GLU A 332 1.41 -11.95 7.09
CA GLU A 332 1.72 -10.74 6.31
C GLU A 332 2.96 -9.98 6.84
N THR A 333 3.02 -9.77 8.16
CA THR A 333 4.14 -9.08 8.81
C THR A 333 5.41 -9.95 8.78
N ARG A 334 5.27 -11.27 8.87
CA ARG A 334 6.39 -12.22 8.78
C ARG A 334 7.05 -12.18 7.40
N VAL A 335 6.27 -12.28 6.32
CA VAL A 335 6.77 -12.14 4.93
C VAL A 335 7.40 -10.76 4.70
N LEU A 336 6.74 -9.69 5.15
CA LEU A 336 7.28 -8.33 5.07
C LEU A 336 8.63 -8.20 5.82
N GLY A 337 8.72 -8.75 7.03
CA GLY A 337 9.93 -8.71 7.85
C GLY A 337 11.07 -9.49 7.19
N LEU A 338 10.77 -10.62 6.55
CA LEU A 338 11.74 -11.40 5.79
C LEU A 338 12.32 -10.59 4.63
N LEU A 339 11.49 -9.91 3.85
CA LEU A 339 11.94 -9.04 2.76
C LEU A 339 12.86 -7.91 3.24
N VAL A 340 12.63 -7.39 4.46
CA VAL A 340 13.50 -6.36 5.08
C VAL A 340 14.80 -6.95 5.61
N LEU A 341 14.74 -8.07 6.34
CA LEU A 341 15.86 -8.60 7.12
C LEU A 341 16.75 -9.56 6.33
N LEU A 342 16.23 -10.20 5.29
CA LEU A 342 16.99 -11.12 4.44
C LEU A 342 17.42 -10.45 3.14
N PHE A 343 16.49 -9.81 2.44
CA PHE A 343 16.74 -9.20 1.13
C PHE A 343 17.07 -7.70 1.18
N ALA A 344 17.24 -7.16 2.39
CA ALA A 344 17.50 -5.76 2.64
C ALA A 344 16.54 -4.80 1.91
N GLN A 345 15.30 -5.19 1.61
CA GLN A 345 14.41 -4.35 0.80
C GLN A 345 13.77 -3.24 1.64
N PRO A 346 13.71 -2.00 1.11
CA PRO A 346 12.99 -0.93 1.78
C PRO A 346 11.47 -1.16 1.67
N VAL A 347 10.74 -0.83 2.74
CA VAL A 347 9.27 -1.01 2.79
C VAL A 347 8.54 -0.32 1.64
N THR A 348 9.09 0.79 1.13
CA THR A 348 8.56 1.53 -0.03
C THR A 348 8.62 0.74 -1.33
N ARG A 349 9.59 -0.18 -1.49
CA ARG A 349 9.64 -1.11 -2.63
C ARG A 349 8.77 -2.32 -2.38
N ILE A 350 8.82 -2.87 -1.17
CA ILE A 350 8.01 -4.04 -0.78
C ILE A 350 6.51 -3.77 -0.96
N SER A 351 6.05 -2.56 -0.60
CA SER A 351 4.65 -2.18 -0.78
C SER A 351 4.19 -2.21 -2.24
N ARG A 352 5.11 -2.20 -3.21
CA ARG A 352 4.82 -2.22 -4.65
C ARG A 352 5.08 -3.56 -5.30
N MET A 353 5.46 -4.57 -4.53
CA MET A 353 5.67 -5.89 -5.10
C MET A 353 4.34 -6.46 -5.60
N SER A 354 4.41 -7.16 -6.72
CA SER A 354 3.36 -7.94 -7.33
C SER A 354 3.44 -9.40 -6.88
N ILE A 355 2.35 -10.15 -7.00
CA ILE A 355 2.39 -11.61 -6.88
C ILE A 355 3.24 -12.25 -7.95
N ASN A 356 3.34 -11.61 -9.13
CA ASN A 356 4.20 -12.08 -10.20
C ASN A 356 5.69 -11.89 -9.86
N ASP A 357 6.00 -11.13 -8.81
CA ASP A 357 7.37 -11.03 -8.30
C ASP A 357 7.74 -12.23 -7.41
N ILE A 358 6.78 -13.13 -7.14
CA ILE A 358 6.99 -14.35 -6.37
C ILE A 358 6.70 -15.53 -7.27
N GLU A 359 7.74 -16.27 -7.60
CA GLU A 359 7.64 -17.51 -8.37
C GLU A 359 7.74 -18.69 -7.40
N ILE A 360 6.76 -19.58 -7.47
CA ILE A 360 6.69 -20.76 -6.61
C ILE A 360 6.71 -21.99 -7.51
N THR A 361 7.76 -22.79 -7.38
CA THR A 361 7.87 -24.13 -7.97
C THR A 361 7.75 -25.18 -6.86
N ASP A 362 7.71 -26.46 -7.22
CA ASP A 362 7.72 -27.53 -6.20
C ASP A 362 9.04 -27.58 -5.42
N GLU A 363 10.14 -27.13 -6.03
CA GLU A 363 11.50 -27.20 -5.47
C GLU A 363 11.89 -25.94 -4.70
N GLU A 364 11.53 -24.75 -5.19
CA GLU A 364 11.99 -23.49 -4.61
C GLU A 364 10.96 -22.37 -4.70
N VAL A 365 11.22 -21.30 -3.94
CA VAL A 365 10.50 -20.03 -4.06
C VAL A 365 11.51 -18.98 -4.49
N ILE A 366 11.24 -18.27 -5.59
CA ILE A 366 12.12 -17.23 -6.12
C ILE A 366 11.43 -15.88 -5.98
N VAL A 367 12.18 -14.88 -5.50
CA VAL A 367 11.74 -13.48 -5.40
C VAL A 367 12.41 -12.66 -6.49
N HIS A 368 11.60 -12.03 -7.32
CA HIS A 368 12.02 -11.08 -8.34
C HIS A 368 12.01 -9.66 -7.76
N LEU A 369 13.19 -9.16 -7.40
CA LEU A 369 13.32 -7.83 -6.81
C LEU A 369 13.34 -6.77 -7.92
N THR A 370 12.65 -5.65 -7.72
CA THR A 370 12.58 -4.59 -8.75
C THR A 370 13.97 -4.04 -9.06
N GLY A 371 14.40 -4.19 -10.32
CA GLY A 371 15.74 -3.81 -10.79
C GLY A 371 16.85 -4.74 -10.31
N GLY A 372 16.48 -5.86 -9.68
CA GLY A 372 17.34 -6.93 -9.21
C GLY A 372 17.36 -8.14 -10.16
N GLU A 373 18.12 -9.16 -9.78
CA GLU A 373 18.03 -10.49 -10.38
C GLU A 373 17.09 -11.38 -9.55
N PRO A 374 16.55 -12.47 -10.11
CA PRO A 374 15.77 -13.44 -9.33
C PRO A 374 16.63 -14.04 -8.22
N VAL A 375 16.12 -14.05 -6.98
CA VAL A 375 16.86 -14.57 -5.82
C VAL A 375 16.04 -15.67 -5.14
N PRO A 376 16.61 -16.87 -4.90
CA PRO A 376 15.91 -17.93 -4.19
C PRO A 376 15.71 -17.56 -2.72
N VAL A 377 14.56 -17.97 -2.16
CA VAL A 377 14.26 -17.87 -0.73
C VAL A 377 14.82 -19.13 -0.06
N PRO A 378 15.79 -18.99 0.84
CA PRO A 378 16.38 -20.15 1.51
C PRO A 378 15.36 -20.80 2.44
N HIS A 379 15.37 -22.13 2.50
CA HIS A 379 14.69 -22.89 3.55
C HIS A 379 15.27 -22.48 4.92
N PRO A 380 14.44 -22.30 5.97
CA PRO A 380 13.02 -22.60 6.04
C PRO A 380 12.11 -21.44 5.67
N PHE A 381 12.55 -20.35 5.05
CA PHE A 381 11.72 -19.15 4.90
C PHE A 381 10.73 -19.19 3.72
N ASP A 382 10.92 -20.11 2.79
CA ASP A 382 10.13 -20.30 1.58
C ASP A 382 8.65 -20.66 1.90
N HIS A 383 8.40 -21.47 2.93
CA HIS A 383 7.03 -21.83 3.34
C HIS A 383 6.18 -20.60 3.68
N LEU A 384 6.79 -19.51 4.16
CA LEU A 384 6.06 -18.28 4.49
C LEU A 384 5.36 -17.70 3.27
N PHE A 385 5.97 -17.77 2.09
CA PHE A 385 5.36 -17.31 0.85
C PHE A 385 4.28 -18.26 0.36
N ARG A 386 4.53 -19.59 0.44
CA ARG A 386 3.57 -20.63 0.07
C ARG A 386 2.28 -20.51 0.89
N ASP A 387 2.40 -20.27 2.19
CA ASP A 387 1.25 -20.08 3.09
C ASP A 387 0.57 -18.72 2.87
N TYR A 388 1.35 -17.67 2.58
CA TYR A 388 0.85 -16.30 2.52
C TYR A 388 0.02 -16.02 1.28
N LEU A 389 0.49 -16.42 0.09
CA LEU A 389 -0.14 -16.03 -1.18
C LEU A 389 -1.63 -16.42 -1.28
N PRO A 390 -2.06 -17.64 -0.87
CA PRO A 390 -3.48 -18.01 -0.84
C PRO A 390 -4.29 -17.28 0.24
N GLN A 391 -3.64 -16.85 1.32
CA GLN A 391 -4.27 -16.25 2.51
C GLN A 391 -4.21 -14.71 2.53
N ARG A 392 -3.79 -14.09 1.41
CA ARG A 392 -3.70 -12.63 1.30
C ARG A 392 -5.01 -11.97 1.66
N ARG A 393 -4.93 -10.95 2.52
CA ARG A 393 -6.10 -10.20 2.98
C ARG A 393 -6.64 -9.33 1.87
N HIS A 394 -7.83 -8.79 2.07
CA HIS A 394 -8.46 -7.83 1.17
C HIS A 394 -8.72 -8.32 -0.27
N THR A 395 -8.51 -9.59 -0.62
CA THR A 395 -8.73 -10.14 -1.98
C THR A 395 -10.16 -10.63 -2.24
N THR A 396 -10.93 -10.97 -1.21
CA THR A 396 -12.23 -11.67 -1.34
C THR A 396 -13.41 -10.77 -1.75
N THR A 397 -13.17 -9.57 -2.26
CA THR A 397 -14.22 -8.62 -2.65
C THR A 397 -13.97 -8.15 -4.08
N ALA A 398 -15.01 -7.72 -4.79
CA ALA A 398 -14.95 -7.21 -6.17
C ALA A 398 -13.85 -6.17 -6.39
N ARG A 399 -13.52 -5.47 -5.31
CA ARG A 399 -12.54 -4.41 -5.18
C ARG A 399 -11.11 -4.85 -5.47
N ASN A 400 -10.80 -6.13 -5.24
CA ASN A 400 -9.44 -6.62 -5.12
C ASN A 400 -9.28 -8.10 -5.49
N ASN A 401 -10.32 -8.79 -5.98
CA ASN A 401 -10.21 -10.19 -6.41
C ASN A 401 -9.26 -10.37 -7.60
N ARG A 402 -9.02 -9.31 -8.38
CA ARG A 402 -8.02 -9.26 -9.45
C ARG A 402 -6.72 -8.54 -9.05
N THR A 403 -6.54 -8.23 -7.76
CA THR A 403 -5.37 -7.48 -7.31
C THR A 403 -4.10 -8.29 -7.50
N ARG A 404 -3.12 -7.69 -8.18
CA ARG A 404 -1.80 -8.27 -8.34
C ARG A 404 -0.82 -7.84 -7.26
N TRP A 405 -1.20 -6.93 -6.36
CA TRP A 405 -0.32 -6.53 -5.26
C TRP A 405 -0.02 -7.72 -4.33
N LEU A 406 1.26 -7.91 -4.00
CA LEU A 406 1.70 -8.88 -3.01
C LEU A 406 1.07 -8.56 -1.64
N PHE A 407 1.05 -7.27 -1.28
CA PHE A 407 0.38 -6.74 -0.10
C PHE A 407 -0.81 -5.86 -0.53
N PRO A 408 -2.01 -6.42 -0.73
CA PRO A 408 -3.18 -5.65 -1.17
C PRO A 408 -3.75 -4.74 -0.07
N GLY A 409 -4.16 -3.52 -0.45
CA GLY A 409 -4.76 -2.53 0.44
C GLY A 409 -6.27 -2.71 0.61
N ALA A 410 -6.84 -1.97 1.58
CA ALA A 410 -8.30 -1.94 1.79
C ALA A 410 -9.04 -1.15 0.69
N VAL A 411 -8.33 -0.22 0.06
CA VAL A 411 -8.80 0.59 -1.06
C VAL A 411 -8.55 -0.18 -2.37
N PRO A 412 -9.54 -0.28 -3.29
CA PRO A 412 -9.42 -1.02 -4.54
C PRO A 412 -8.23 -0.57 -5.37
N GLY A 413 -7.54 -1.50 -6.03
CA GLY A 413 -6.42 -1.19 -6.93
C GLY A 413 -5.17 -0.64 -6.25
N GLN A 414 -5.17 -0.41 -4.93
CA GLN A 414 -4.05 0.15 -4.19
C GLN A 414 -3.32 -0.92 -3.36
N PRO A 415 -2.00 -0.80 -3.20
CA PRO A 415 -1.27 -1.62 -2.25
C PRO A 415 -1.60 -1.24 -0.81
N LEU A 416 -1.20 -2.10 0.13
CA LEU A 416 -1.32 -1.83 1.55
C LEU A 416 -0.48 -0.59 1.90
N ALA A 417 -1.10 0.33 2.63
CA ALA A 417 -0.46 1.59 2.98
C ALA A 417 0.86 1.33 3.72
N ILE A 418 1.91 2.07 3.34
CA ILE A 418 3.25 1.98 3.93
C ILE A 418 3.18 2.16 5.46
N ALA A 419 2.37 3.09 5.96
CA ALA A 419 2.18 3.30 7.39
C ALA A 419 1.66 2.04 8.10
N THR A 420 0.79 1.25 7.46
CA THR A 420 0.27 -0.01 8.01
C THR A 420 1.35 -1.10 8.03
N LEU A 421 2.15 -1.21 6.95
CA LEU A 421 3.29 -2.12 6.91
C LEU A 421 4.32 -1.79 8.00
N HIS A 422 4.66 -0.49 8.13
CA HIS A 422 5.53 0.01 9.19
C HIS A 422 4.98 -0.30 10.58
N LYS A 423 3.69 -0.03 10.82
CA LYS A 423 3.05 -0.32 12.10
C LYS A 423 3.11 -1.81 12.43
N GLY A 424 2.85 -2.69 11.46
CA GLY A 424 2.92 -4.14 11.67
C GLY A 424 4.32 -4.60 12.12
N LEU A 425 5.37 -4.11 11.47
CA LEU A 425 6.76 -4.39 11.86
C LEU A 425 7.09 -3.82 13.24
N TRP A 426 6.67 -2.57 13.51
CA TRP A 426 6.90 -1.89 14.77
C TRP A 426 6.20 -2.57 15.95
N ASP A 427 4.91 -2.93 15.80
CA ASP A 427 4.13 -3.67 16.82
C ASP A 427 4.77 -5.05 17.11
N SER A 428 5.55 -5.61 16.18
CA SER A 428 6.28 -6.89 16.33
C SER A 428 7.70 -6.73 16.89
N GLY A 429 8.15 -5.48 17.11
CA GLY A 429 9.48 -5.14 17.61
C GLY A 429 10.60 -5.17 16.55
N ILE A 430 10.28 -5.32 15.26
CA ILE A 430 11.28 -5.45 14.19
C ILE A 430 11.88 -4.07 13.84
N PRO A 431 13.20 -3.85 13.99
CA PRO A 431 13.81 -2.55 13.77
C PRO A 431 14.09 -2.31 12.28
N ILE A 432 13.09 -1.86 11.53
CA ILE A 432 13.09 -1.75 10.05
C ILE A 432 14.38 -1.17 9.46
N ARG A 433 14.76 0.07 9.81
CA ARG A 433 15.93 0.74 9.24
C ARG A 433 17.23 0.07 9.65
N ARG A 434 17.40 -0.25 10.94
CA ARG A 434 18.62 -0.85 11.48
C ARG A 434 18.81 -2.29 11.01
N GLY A 435 17.73 -3.06 10.93
CA GLY A 435 17.69 -4.42 10.40
C GLY A 435 18.02 -4.47 8.91
N ARG A 436 17.44 -3.57 8.10
CA ARG A 436 17.79 -3.43 6.69
C ARG A 436 19.27 -3.07 6.50
N ASN A 437 19.76 -2.11 7.28
CA ASN A 437 21.17 -1.70 7.24
C ASN A 437 22.11 -2.86 7.63
N SER A 438 21.73 -3.65 8.65
CA SER A 438 22.46 -4.88 9.03
C SER A 438 22.48 -5.89 7.89
N ALA A 439 21.32 -6.20 7.31
CA ALA A 439 21.24 -7.15 6.19
C ALA A 439 22.11 -6.71 5.00
N LEU A 440 22.06 -5.44 4.63
CA LEU A 440 22.86 -4.91 3.53
C LEU A 440 24.37 -4.91 3.87
N ARG A 441 24.73 -4.63 5.13
CA ARG A 441 26.11 -4.71 5.63
C ARG A 441 26.64 -6.14 5.55
N ASP A 442 25.86 -7.12 5.99
CA ASP A 442 26.26 -8.52 5.96
C ASP A 442 26.48 -9.00 4.51
N LEU A 443 25.57 -8.64 3.60
CA LEU A 443 25.68 -9.01 2.18
C LEU A 443 26.92 -8.42 1.50
N VAL A 444 27.29 -7.16 1.76
CA VAL A 444 28.49 -6.56 1.16
C VAL A 444 29.80 -7.05 1.78
N LEU A 445 29.73 -7.71 2.95
CA LEU A 445 30.87 -8.42 3.54
C LEU A 445 31.07 -9.81 2.89
N GLU A 446 29.99 -10.46 2.49
CA GLU A 446 30.03 -11.80 1.87
C GLU A 446 30.31 -11.77 0.36
N MET A 447 29.93 -10.69 -0.33
CA MET A 447 30.10 -10.57 -1.78
C MET A 447 30.38 -9.13 -2.25
N PRO A 448 30.99 -8.93 -3.43
CA PRO A 448 31.27 -7.61 -3.98
C PRO A 448 30.04 -6.68 -4.03
N PRO A 449 30.17 -5.40 -3.64
CA PRO A 449 29.04 -4.44 -3.61
C PRO A 449 28.29 -4.28 -4.93
N ALA A 450 28.98 -4.44 -6.06
CA ALA A 450 28.39 -4.40 -7.39
C ALA A 450 27.43 -5.58 -7.65
N LEU A 451 27.75 -6.78 -7.15
CA LEU A 451 26.88 -7.95 -7.25
C LEU A 451 25.67 -7.80 -6.33
N VAL A 452 25.86 -7.31 -5.10
CA VAL A 452 24.73 -6.98 -4.19
C VAL A 452 23.80 -5.95 -4.83
N ALA A 453 24.37 -4.91 -5.46
CA ALA A 453 23.59 -3.88 -6.14
C ALA A 453 22.74 -4.48 -7.25
N LYS A 454 23.35 -5.33 -8.09
CA LYS A 454 22.67 -5.99 -9.20
C LYS A 454 21.62 -6.99 -8.73
N ALA A 455 21.90 -7.81 -7.72
CA ALA A 455 20.96 -8.81 -7.21
C ALA A 455 19.75 -8.17 -6.51
N LEU A 456 19.98 -7.15 -5.68
CA LEU A 456 18.92 -6.54 -4.86
C LEU A 456 18.29 -5.27 -5.45
N GLY A 457 18.71 -4.86 -6.65
CA GLY A 457 18.25 -3.65 -7.33
C GLY A 457 18.65 -2.36 -6.61
N TYR A 458 19.81 -2.32 -5.97
CA TYR A 458 20.37 -1.11 -5.35
C TYR A 458 21.25 -0.34 -6.35
N SER A 459 21.47 0.96 -6.10
CA SER A 459 22.50 1.67 -6.86
C SER A 459 23.89 1.20 -6.42
N PRO A 460 24.86 1.09 -7.35
CA PRO A 460 26.23 0.74 -6.98
C PRO A 460 26.81 1.67 -5.92
N LEU A 461 26.49 2.97 -5.98
CA LEU A 461 26.94 3.94 -4.99
C LEU A 461 26.40 3.62 -3.58
N ALA A 462 25.15 3.17 -3.46
CA ALA A 462 24.58 2.87 -2.16
C ALA A 462 25.28 1.67 -1.52
N THR A 463 25.51 0.58 -2.27
CA THR A 463 26.18 -0.61 -1.74
C THR A 463 27.65 -0.34 -1.40
N GLU A 464 28.35 0.48 -2.19
CA GLU A 464 29.72 0.92 -1.88
C GLU A 464 29.81 1.75 -0.59
N LEU A 465 28.84 2.64 -0.34
CA LEU A 465 28.78 3.38 0.93
C LEU A 465 28.60 2.44 2.13
N HIS A 466 27.73 1.43 1.99
CA HIS A 466 27.55 0.40 3.01
C HIS A 466 28.82 -0.44 3.24
N ALA A 467 29.58 -0.76 2.19
CA ALA A 467 30.85 -1.50 2.29
C ALA A 467 31.96 -0.68 2.95
N ALA A 468 32.08 0.61 2.60
CA ALA A 468 33.01 1.54 3.23
C ALA A 468 32.75 1.70 4.74
N GLU A 469 31.48 1.85 5.15
CA GLU A 469 31.11 1.92 6.57
C GLU A 469 31.22 0.56 7.29
N ALA A 470 31.24 -0.53 6.53
CA ALA A 470 31.53 -1.86 7.07
C ALA A 470 33.02 -2.07 7.41
N GLY A 471 33.90 -1.17 6.95
CA GLY A 471 35.35 -1.33 7.09
C GLY A 471 35.95 -2.25 6.02
N HIS A 472 35.19 -2.59 4.98
CA HIS A 472 35.63 -3.43 3.86
C HIS A 472 35.48 -2.67 2.53
N PRO A 473 36.35 -1.70 2.23
CA PRO A 473 36.47 -1.21 0.86
C PRO A 473 37.03 -2.38 0.03
N TRP A 474 36.21 -2.94 -0.87
CA TRP A 474 36.67 -3.87 -1.90
C TRP A 474 37.59 -3.10 -2.87
N ALA A 475 38.82 -2.86 -2.45
CA ALA A 475 39.85 -2.18 -3.23
C ALA A 475 40.32 -3.11 -4.35
N GLY A 476 39.55 -3.21 -5.44
CA GLY A 476 39.95 -4.07 -6.55
C GLY A 476 38.94 -4.42 -7.63
N TYR A 477 37.91 -3.61 -7.90
CA TYR A 477 37.18 -3.74 -9.18
C TYR A 477 37.49 -2.55 -10.11
N ALA A 478 38.35 -2.83 -11.08
CA ALA A 478 38.81 -1.90 -12.10
C ALA A 478 37.68 -1.54 -13.08
N SER A 479 36.84 -0.56 -12.72
CA SER A 479 36.05 0.23 -13.70
C SER A 479 35.45 1.54 -13.17
N ILE A 480 35.51 1.82 -11.86
CA ILE A 480 34.85 3.02 -11.27
C ILE A 480 35.72 4.30 -11.35
N ARG A 481 36.89 4.27 -12.02
CA ARG A 481 37.66 5.51 -12.27
C ARG A 481 37.09 6.39 -13.40
N ARG A 482 36.03 5.96 -14.11
CA ARG A 482 35.38 6.75 -15.18
C ARG A 482 34.15 7.57 -14.75
N TYR A 483 33.63 7.42 -13.53
CA TYR A 483 32.38 8.09 -13.11
C TYR A 483 32.54 9.31 -12.19
N ARG A 484 33.73 9.55 -11.60
CA ARG A 484 34.00 10.78 -10.84
C ARG A 484 34.14 12.03 -11.72
N GLY A 485 34.31 11.88 -13.04
CA GLY A 485 34.40 12.98 -14.00
C GLY A 485 33.10 13.31 -14.77
N LYS A 486 32.02 12.50 -14.61
CA LYS A 486 30.75 12.68 -15.34
C LYS A 486 29.56 13.13 -14.48
N GLN A 487 29.75 13.31 -13.17
CA GLN A 487 28.69 13.80 -12.27
C GLN A 487 28.37 15.32 -12.38
N LEU A 488 28.93 16.02 -13.37
CA LEU A 488 28.52 17.38 -13.75
C LEU A 488 27.42 17.44 -14.82
N GLN A 489 26.92 16.30 -15.29
CA GLN A 489 25.80 16.25 -16.23
C GLN A 489 24.86 15.12 -15.80
N ILE A 490 23.57 15.40 -15.73
CA ILE A 490 22.48 14.54 -15.23
C ILE A 490 22.21 14.69 -13.72
N PHE A 491 21.66 15.84 -13.35
CA PHE A 491 20.53 16.03 -12.41
C PHE A 491 19.77 17.31 -12.80
#